data_AF-A0A3S1JLE2-F1
#
_entry.id   AF-A0A3S1JLE2-F1
#
_cell.length_a   1.000
_cell.length_b   1.000
_cell.length_c   1.000
_cell.angle_alpha   90.00
_cell.angle_beta   90.00
_cell.angle_gamma   90.00
#
_symmetry.space_group_name_H-M   'P 1'
#
loop_
_entity.id
_entity.type
_entity.pdbx_description
1 polymer ?
#
loop_
_entity_poly.entity_id
_entity_poly.type
_entity_poly.pdbx_seq_one_letter_code
_entity_poly.pdbx_strand_id
1 'polypeptide(L)'
;MPADTSSPLSITEQATDASAGDDQIAIRRQRRNRAFANGLLGSMAAIVVSTHWVDNPGFATLLLRSGAEAGLVGGLADWFAVTALFRHPLGVPIPHTAIIPNSRDRIATTLGRFIERHFLTADTVLAKLRSVGVGHRFATWIALPSSADAIADTIVDVLPYLIRSAGSPDLLNFAHRTLGEQLRQADFTPVLGRVLHALAVSGEADVVFDRAIQVAEKLLQENSSQIEKLVQERSRWWIPKAIDRRIAAALISGVIEVLHKLQEPEGDARLKFRKAILDLVHTLQTSPEQREQINAAKNRLLEHPGIQAWLGSIWTELSELALQDLQMPSSKTRASLQRGLSLFGQALATDEAMQKHLDSALERLALYIVTWRGEISSFFSDVVRNWDTKALSDRLELVVGSDLQYIRMNGTVVGALVGCILYLGTWAIS
;
A
#
# COMPACT_ATOMS: atom_id res chain seq x y z
N MET A 1 30.59 18.34 10.52
CA MET A 1 29.91 17.18 11.16
C MET A 1 29.91 16.06 10.13
N PRO A 2 30.51 14.90 10.41
CA PRO A 2 30.44 13.77 9.48
C PRO A 2 29.00 13.24 9.51
N ALA A 3 28.42 13.06 8.32
CA ALA A 3 27.10 12.48 8.15
C ALA A 3 27.18 10.98 8.46
N ASP A 4 26.40 10.55 9.43
CA ASP A 4 26.28 9.17 9.88
C ASP A 4 25.52 8.37 8.80
N THR A 5 26.27 7.73 7.89
CA THR A 5 25.72 6.83 6.88
C THR A 5 25.47 5.45 7.50
N SER A 6 24.51 5.36 8.41
CA SER A 6 23.99 4.08 8.89
C SER A 6 23.17 3.43 7.76
N SER A 7 23.80 2.50 7.03
CA SER A 7 23.13 1.71 5.98
C SER A 7 21.96 0.91 6.57
N PRO A 8 20.83 0.72 5.85
CA PRO A 8 19.66 -0.02 6.37
C PRO A 8 19.98 -1.44 6.86
N LEU A 9 21.04 -2.06 6.31
CA LEU A 9 21.55 -3.38 6.71
C LEU A 9 22.13 -3.39 8.14
N SER A 10 22.74 -2.28 8.60
CA SER A 10 23.37 -2.18 9.93
C SER A 10 22.35 -2.16 11.07
N ILE A 11 21.14 -1.65 10.84
CA ILE A 11 20.05 -1.65 11.83
C ILE A 11 19.51 -3.06 12.04
N THR A 12 19.44 -3.86 10.96
CA THR A 12 19.00 -5.27 11.04
C THR A 12 20.03 -6.15 11.75
N GLU A 13 21.33 -5.96 11.48
CA GLU A 13 22.42 -6.64 12.22
C GLU A 13 22.46 -6.23 13.70
N GLN A 14 22.35 -4.93 14.01
CA GLN A 14 22.34 -4.48 15.41
C GLN A 14 21.10 -4.96 16.18
N ALA A 15 19.93 -5.02 15.54
CA ALA A 15 18.71 -5.53 16.18
C ALA A 15 18.77 -7.05 16.41
N THR A 16 19.41 -7.79 15.51
CA THR A 16 19.59 -9.24 15.66
C THR A 16 20.64 -9.59 16.71
N ASP A 17 21.75 -8.85 16.80
CA ASP A 17 22.76 -9.01 17.85
C ASP A 17 22.25 -8.60 19.24
N ALA A 18 21.47 -7.51 19.33
CA ALA A 18 20.85 -7.10 20.59
C ALA A 18 19.83 -8.14 21.09
N SER A 19 18.98 -8.66 20.19
CA SER A 19 18.04 -9.74 20.50
C SER A 19 18.76 -11.03 20.95
N ALA A 20 19.90 -11.36 20.33
CA ALA A 20 20.68 -12.53 20.68
C ALA A 20 21.35 -12.39 22.07
N GLY A 21 21.78 -11.18 22.43
CA GLY A 21 22.31 -10.85 23.76
C GLY A 21 21.27 -11.01 24.87
N ASP A 22 20.07 -10.48 24.65
CA ASP A 22 18.96 -10.55 25.61
C ASP A 22 18.49 -11.99 25.85
N ASP A 23 18.39 -12.79 24.78
CA ASP A 23 18.02 -14.20 24.88
C ASP A 23 19.06 -15.00 25.70
N GLN A 24 20.36 -14.72 25.55
CA GLN A 24 21.39 -15.38 26.36
C GLN A 24 21.30 -15.04 27.84
N ILE A 25 20.99 -13.78 28.18
CA ILE A 25 20.82 -13.34 29.56
C ILE A 25 19.61 -14.06 30.19
N ALA A 26 18.49 -14.14 29.45
CA ALA A 26 17.29 -14.85 29.88
C ALA A 26 17.57 -16.33 30.14
N ILE A 27 18.27 -17.01 29.21
CA ILE A 27 18.65 -18.42 29.35
C ILE A 27 19.52 -18.65 30.60
N ARG A 28 20.53 -17.81 30.83
CA ARG A 28 21.40 -17.93 32.02
C ARG A 28 20.61 -17.75 33.31
N ARG A 29 19.72 -16.75 33.36
CA ARG A 29 18.86 -16.49 34.52
C ARG A 29 17.92 -17.67 34.79
N GLN A 30 17.27 -18.19 33.75
CA GLN A 30 16.38 -19.35 33.85
C GLN A 30 17.12 -20.59 34.35
N ARG A 31 18.32 -20.90 33.82
CA ARG A 31 19.15 -22.03 34.26
C ARG A 31 19.54 -21.91 35.72
N ARG A 32 19.99 -20.73 36.15
CA ARG A 32 20.35 -20.46 37.55
C ARG A 32 19.15 -20.68 38.47
N ASN A 33 18.02 -20.05 38.17
CA ASN A 33 16.82 -20.15 39.00
C ASN A 33 16.29 -21.60 39.06
N ARG A 34 16.35 -22.33 37.94
CA ARG A 34 15.98 -23.74 37.90
C ARG A 34 16.91 -24.60 38.76
N ALA A 35 18.22 -24.32 38.75
CA ALA A 35 19.19 -25.01 39.62
C ALA A 35 18.91 -24.72 41.09
N PHE A 36 18.61 -23.46 41.46
CA PHE A 36 18.21 -23.11 42.83
C PHE A 36 16.92 -23.80 43.26
N ALA A 37 15.88 -23.78 42.43
CA ALA A 37 14.61 -24.46 42.73
C ALA A 37 14.77 -25.97 42.90
N ASN A 38 15.59 -26.61 42.03
CA ASN A 38 15.93 -28.02 42.17
C ASN A 38 16.76 -28.29 43.43
N GLY A 39 17.71 -27.42 43.76
CA GLY A 39 18.54 -27.53 44.96
C GLY A 39 17.73 -27.43 46.23
N LEU A 40 16.77 -26.49 46.30
CA LEU A 40 15.86 -26.35 47.42
C LEU A 40 15.00 -27.62 47.60
N LEU A 41 14.42 -28.14 46.52
CA LEU A 41 13.63 -29.38 46.56
C LEU A 41 14.47 -30.59 47.00
N GLY A 42 15.70 -30.70 46.46
CA GLY A 42 16.66 -31.72 46.84
C GLY A 42 17.07 -31.63 48.31
N SER A 43 17.22 -30.41 48.84
CA SER A 43 17.52 -30.19 50.27
C SER A 43 16.37 -30.64 51.18
N MET A 44 15.11 -30.36 50.81
CA MET A 44 13.95 -30.85 51.56
C MET A 44 13.89 -32.38 51.55
N ALA A 45 14.09 -33.01 50.38
CA ALA A 45 14.15 -34.47 50.29
C ALA A 45 15.27 -35.07 51.15
N ALA A 46 16.46 -34.45 51.17
CA ALA A 46 17.57 -34.90 52.00
C ALA A 46 17.27 -34.76 53.50
N ILE A 47 16.58 -33.70 53.92
CA ILE A 47 16.12 -33.52 55.31
C ILE A 47 15.11 -34.62 55.67
N VAL A 48 14.11 -34.88 54.83
CA VAL A 48 13.12 -35.95 55.07
C VAL A 48 13.82 -37.31 55.20
N VAL A 49 14.72 -37.64 54.28
CA VAL A 49 15.45 -38.91 54.33
C VAL A 49 16.34 -38.98 55.58
N SER A 50 17.19 -37.99 55.84
CA SER A 50 18.12 -38.03 56.99
C SER A 50 17.41 -38.11 58.34
N THR A 51 16.31 -37.37 58.52
CA THR A 51 15.50 -37.43 59.74
C THR A 51 14.82 -38.78 59.94
N HIS A 52 14.63 -39.57 58.89
CA HIS A 52 14.06 -40.91 58.98
C HIS A 52 15.04 -41.96 59.54
N TRP A 53 16.35 -41.69 59.52
CA TRP A 53 17.40 -42.58 60.02
C TRP A 53 17.82 -42.29 61.47
N VAL A 54 17.15 -41.34 62.13
CA VAL A 54 17.41 -41.00 63.54
C VAL A 54 16.58 -41.89 64.45
N ASP A 55 17.24 -42.74 65.23
CA ASP A 55 16.60 -43.56 66.27
C ASP A 55 16.14 -42.66 67.43
N ASN A 56 14.82 -42.60 67.69
CA ASN A 56 14.13 -41.70 68.63
C ASN A 56 14.22 -40.20 68.29
N PRO A 57 13.44 -39.70 67.30
CA PRO A 57 13.46 -38.31 66.91
C PRO A 57 12.84 -37.40 67.99
N GLY A 58 13.56 -36.37 68.42
CA GLY A 58 13.05 -35.32 69.31
C GLY A 58 12.12 -34.32 68.60
N PHE A 59 11.53 -33.41 69.37
CA PHE A 59 10.61 -32.37 68.87
C PHE A 59 11.18 -31.57 67.68
N ALA A 60 12.43 -31.10 67.79
CA ALA A 60 13.05 -30.32 66.72
C ALA A 60 13.22 -31.12 65.42
N THR A 61 13.56 -32.41 65.52
CA THR A 61 13.71 -33.32 64.39
C THR A 61 12.36 -33.57 63.70
N LEU A 62 11.30 -33.76 64.48
CA LEU A 62 9.94 -33.98 63.96
C LEU A 62 9.34 -32.71 63.35
N LEU A 63 9.57 -31.54 63.96
CA LEU A 63 9.17 -30.24 63.40
C LEU A 63 9.84 -30.00 62.04
N LEU A 64 11.16 -30.21 61.98
CA LEU A 64 11.94 -30.05 60.76
C LEU A 64 11.49 -31.06 59.69
N ARG A 65 11.21 -32.31 60.08
CA ARG A 65 10.69 -33.34 59.19
C ARG A 65 9.32 -32.95 58.61
N SER A 66 8.38 -32.51 59.44
CA SER A 66 7.04 -32.08 58.99
C SER A 66 7.11 -30.89 58.04
N GLY A 67 7.96 -29.91 58.35
CA GLY A 67 8.27 -28.82 57.44
C GLY A 67 8.86 -29.31 56.12
N ALA A 68 9.87 -30.18 56.17
CA ALA A 68 10.51 -30.69 54.95
C ALA A 68 9.58 -31.56 54.09
N GLU A 69 8.72 -32.40 54.70
CA GLU A 69 7.72 -33.20 54.00
C GLU A 69 6.69 -32.31 53.29
N ALA A 70 6.14 -31.32 54.00
CA ALA A 70 5.18 -30.39 53.41
C ALA A 70 5.80 -29.48 52.34
N GLY A 71 7.04 -29.02 52.56
CA GLY A 71 7.81 -28.25 51.57
C GLY A 71 8.13 -29.06 50.32
N LEU A 72 8.51 -30.33 50.48
CA LEU A 72 8.75 -31.24 49.36
C LEU A 72 7.47 -31.45 48.54
N VAL A 73 6.33 -31.69 49.21
CA VAL A 73 5.03 -31.84 48.54
C VAL A 73 4.64 -30.56 47.79
N GLY A 74 4.77 -29.38 48.43
CA GLY A 74 4.47 -28.10 47.79
C GLY A 74 5.35 -27.82 46.56
N GLY A 75 6.65 -28.06 46.68
CA GLY A 75 7.59 -27.89 45.56
C GLY A 75 7.39 -28.89 44.41
N LEU A 76 6.94 -30.12 44.72
CA LEU A 76 6.59 -31.13 43.70
C LEU A 76 5.27 -30.79 42.99
N ALA A 77 4.27 -30.29 43.72
CA ALA A 77 2.99 -29.87 43.14
C ALA A 77 3.19 -28.71 42.15
N ASP A 78 3.96 -27.70 42.52
CA ASP A 78 4.27 -26.58 41.63
C ASP A 78 5.15 -27.01 40.46
N TRP A 79 6.11 -27.92 40.68
CA TRP A 79 6.88 -28.50 39.57
C TRP A 79 5.98 -29.20 38.56
N PHE A 80 5.01 -29.98 39.04
CA PHE A 80 4.05 -30.65 38.18
C PHE A 80 3.20 -29.64 37.41
N ALA A 81 2.65 -28.62 38.08
CA ALA A 81 1.82 -27.59 37.45
C ALA A 81 2.58 -26.80 36.36
N VAL A 82 3.81 -26.35 36.67
CA VAL A 82 4.66 -25.63 35.70
C VAL A 82 5.02 -26.53 34.53
N THR A 83 5.40 -27.79 34.80
CA THR A 83 5.75 -28.74 33.73
C THR A 83 4.54 -29.01 32.83
N ALA A 84 3.37 -29.25 33.43
CA ALA A 84 2.10 -29.48 32.73
C ALA A 84 1.64 -28.30 31.87
N LEU A 85 2.10 -27.07 32.15
CA LEU A 85 1.79 -25.92 31.32
C LEU A 85 2.50 -26.00 29.95
N PHE A 86 3.76 -26.44 29.92
CA PHE A 86 4.59 -26.42 28.71
C PHE A 86 4.79 -27.78 28.04
N ARG A 87 4.73 -28.88 28.81
CA ARG A 87 5.14 -30.23 28.39
C ARG A 87 4.33 -31.31 29.12
N HIS A 88 4.52 -32.56 28.70
CA HIS A 88 4.03 -33.71 29.45
C HIS A 88 4.99 -34.05 30.60
N PRO A 89 4.52 -34.11 31.86
CA PRO A 89 5.37 -34.46 33.00
C PRO A 89 5.91 -35.89 32.84
N LEU A 90 7.21 -36.08 33.08
CA LEU A 90 7.93 -37.34 32.87
C LEU A 90 7.81 -37.93 31.44
N GLY A 91 7.33 -37.14 30.46
CA GLY A 91 7.07 -37.62 29.10
C GLY A 91 5.78 -38.44 28.94
N VAL A 92 4.97 -38.58 30.00
CA VAL A 92 3.73 -39.36 29.96
C VAL A 92 2.57 -38.46 29.50
N PRO A 93 1.80 -38.83 28.46
CA PRO A 93 0.69 -38.03 27.96
C PRO A 93 -0.52 -38.10 28.89
N ILE A 94 -0.45 -37.37 30.00
CA ILE A 94 -1.55 -37.23 30.95
C ILE A 94 -2.59 -36.25 30.37
N PRO A 95 -3.91 -36.55 30.44
CA PRO A 95 -4.95 -35.62 30.00
C PRO A 95 -4.82 -34.26 30.72
N HIS A 96 -5.13 -33.17 30.02
CA HIS A 96 -5.02 -31.79 30.53
C HIS A 96 -3.59 -31.33 30.92
N THR A 97 -2.55 -31.93 30.35
CA THR A 97 -1.16 -31.42 30.41
C THR A 97 -0.71 -30.89 29.05
N ALA A 98 0.49 -30.32 28.95
CA ALA A 98 0.96 -29.55 27.80
C ALA A 98 -0.06 -28.48 27.36
N ILE A 99 -0.58 -27.70 28.31
CA ILE A 99 -1.70 -26.76 28.10
C ILE A 99 -1.41 -25.73 27.00
N ILE A 100 -0.23 -25.11 27.01
CA ILE A 100 0.16 -24.10 26.01
C ILE A 100 0.26 -24.74 24.62
N PRO A 101 1.01 -25.84 24.42
CA PRO A 101 1.01 -26.61 23.17
C PRO A 101 -0.38 -26.92 22.64
N ASN A 102 -1.24 -27.49 23.49
CA ASN A 102 -2.58 -27.94 23.11
C ASN A 102 -3.55 -26.78 22.84
N SER A 103 -3.24 -25.59 23.33
CA SER A 103 -4.07 -24.38 23.16
C SER A 103 -3.58 -23.45 22.04
N ARG A 104 -2.59 -23.87 21.21
CA ARG A 104 -2.00 -23.02 20.16
C ARG A 104 -3.04 -22.30 19.31
N ASP A 105 -4.00 -23.03 18.77
CA ASP A 105 -5.00 -22.46 17.85
C ASP A 105 -5.95 -21.48 18.57
N ARG A 106 -6.25 -21.75 19.85
CA ARG A 106 -7.02 -20.84 20.71
C ARG A 106 -6.23 -19.57 21.00
N ILE A 107 -4.92 -19.68 21.27
CA ILE A 107 -4.02 -18.54 21.50
C ILE A 107 -3.96 -17.70 20.22
N ALA A 108 -3.75 -18.32 19.06
CA ALA A 108 -3.72 -17.65 17.77
C ALA A 108 -4.99 -16.82 17.51
N THR A 109 -6.16 -17.46 17.65
CA THR A 109 -7.47 -16.81 17.44
C THR A 109 -7.74 -15.69 18.46
N THR A 110 -7.22 -15.81 19.68
CA THR A 110 -7.37 -14.78 20.71
C THR A 110 -6.45 -13.60 20.45
N LEU A 111 -5.22 -13.87 20.02
CA LEU A 111 -4.25 -12.83 19.68
C LEU A 111 -4.70 -12.03 18.45
N GLY A 112 -5.20 -12.68 17.39
CA GLY A 112 -5.77 -11.98 16.24
C GLY A 112 -6.88 -11.02 16.64
N ARG A 113 -7.89 -11.52 17.38
CA ARG A 113 -8.99 -10.68 17.90
C ARG A 113 -8.51 -9.54 18.79
N PHE A 114 -7.45 -9.75 19.56
CA PHE A 114 -6.85 -8.71 20.40
C PHE A 114 -6.21 -7.60 19.56
N ILE A 115 -5.44 -7.98 18.52
CA ILE A 115 -4.86 -7.03 17.55
C ILE A 115 -5.98 -6.23 16.86
N GLU A 116 -7.02 -6.91 16.39
CA GLU A 116 -8.16 -6.29 15.73
C GLU A 116 -8.87 -5.24 16.60
N ARG A 117 -9.13 -5.59 17.86
CA ARG A 117 -9.93 -4.75 18.78
C ARG A 117 -9.16 -3.60 19.40
N HIS A 118 -7.85 -3.73 19.57
CA HIS A 118 -7.06 -2.77 20.34
C HIS A 118 -6.00 -2.03 19.51
N PHE A 119 -5.43 -2.66 18.48
CA PHE A 119 -4.34 -2.08 17.69
C PHE A 119 -4.80 -1.54 16.34
N LEU A 120 -5.81 -2.17 15.72
CA LEU A 120 -6.34 -1.80 14.41
C LEU A 120 -7.62 -0.95 14.52
N THR A 121 -7.72 -0.11 15.54
CA THR A 121 -8.80 0.87 15.65
C THR A 121 -8.41 2.14 14.90
N ALA A 122 -9.42 2.84 14.36
CA ALA A 122 -9.23 4.11 13.66
C ALA A 122 -8.43 5.10 14.52
N ASP A 123 -8.81 5.25 15.79
CA ASP A 123 -8.17 6.20 16.71
C ASP A 123 -6.71 5.85 16.99
N THR A 124 -6.40 4.58 17.26
CA THR A 124 -5.02 4.13 17.54
C THR A 124 -4.13 4.31 16.31
N VAL A 125 -4.62 3.93 15.12
CA VAL A 125 -3.86 4.03 13.88
C VAL A 125 -3.62 5.50 13.49
N LEU A 126 -4.65 6.35 13.57
CA LEU A 126 -4.52 7.78 13.26
C LEU A 126 -3.59 8.49 14.25
N ALA A 127 -3.74 8.24 15.56
CA ALA A 127 -2.86 8.80 16.57
C ALA A 127 -1.40 8.40 16.32
N LYS A 128 -1.16 7.14 15.95
CA LYS A 128 0.19 6.67 15.64
C LYS A 128 0.74 7.31 14.35
N LEU A 129 -0.06 7.40 13.30
CA LEU A 129 0.32 8.00 12.02
C LEU A 129 0.76 9.46 12.20
N ARG A 130 -0.01 10.23 12.97
CA ARG A 130 0.30 11.62 13.34
C ARG A 130 1.58 11.71 14.18
N SER A 131 1.75 10.84 15.18
CA SER A 131 2.92 10.87 16.06
C SER A 131 4.25 10.60 15.34
N VAL A 132 4.23 9.80 14.27
CA VAL A 132 5.44 9.40 13.53
C VAL A 132 5.76 10.39 12.40
N GLY A 133 4.80 11.23 11.98
CA GLY A 133 4.96 12.18 10.88
C GLY A 133 5.21 11.47 9.55
N VAL A 134 4.41 10.44 9.25
CA VAL A 134 4.63 9.56 8.09
C VAL A 134 4.59 10.34 6.77
N GLY A 135 3.72 11.35 6.63
CA GLY A 135 3.69 12.17 5.41
C GLY A 135 4.99 12.93 5.18
N HIS A 136 5.53 13.59 6.20
CA HIS A 136 6.81 14.30 6.07
C HIS A 136 7.97 13.35 5.73
N ARG A 137 8.03 12.17 6.37
CA ARG A 137 9.04 11.15 6.06
C ARG A 137 8.91 10.63 4.63
N PHE A 138 7.69 10.39 4.19
CA PHE A 138 7.40 9.93 2.83
C PHE A 138 7.77 10.99 1.78
N ALA A 139 7.41 12.26 2.03
CA ALA A 139 7.77 13.38 1.18
C ALA A 139 9.30 13.53 1.06
N THR A 140 10.01 13.47 2.19
CA THR A 140 11.47 13.55 2.23
C THR A 140 12.11 12.35 1.52
N TRP A 141 11.53 11.16 1.66
CA TRP A 141 12.01 9.96 0.99
C TRP A 141 11.86 10.06 -0.52
N ILE A 142 10.74 10.54 -1.06
CA ILE A 142 10.54 10.77 -2.51
C ILE A 142 11.48 11.86 -3.03
N ALA A 143 11.78 12.88 -2.22
CA ALA A 143 12.69 13.96 -2.62
C ALA A 143 14.14 13.49 -2.84
N LEU A 144 14.55 12.35 -2.26
CA LEU A 144 15.87 11.78 -2.49
C LEU A 144 16.01 11.29 -3.94
N PRO A 145 17.10 11.65 -4.65
CA PRO A 145 17.32 11.24 -6.04
C PRO A 145 17.23 9.72 -6.22
N SER A 146 17.84 8.95 -5.32
CA SER A 146 17.83 7.47 -5.36
C SER A 146 16.43 6.87 -5.28
N SER A 147 15.53 7.50 -4.51
CA SER A 147 14.15 7.02 -4.36
C SER A 147 13.31 7.41 -5.57
N ALA A 148 13.45 8.64 -6.06
CA ALA A 148 12.78 9.10 -7.27
C ALA A 148 13.15 8.22 -8.48
N ASP A 149 14.42 7.83 -8.59
CA ASP A 149 14.92 6.92 -9.62
C ASP A 149 14.29 5.53 -9.49
N ALA A 150 14.30 4.93 -8.29
CA ALA A 150 13.70 3.62 -8.04
C ALA A 150 12.18 3.59 -8.31
N ILE A 151 11.44 4.63 -7.91
CA ILE A 151 10.00 4.74 -8.17
C ILE A 151 9.76 4.93 -9.66
N ALA A 152 10.53 5.80 -10.33
CA ALA A 152 10.39 6.03 -11.76
C ALA A 152 10.68 4.74 -12.56
N ASP A 153 11.70 3.98 -12.19
CA ASP A 153 12.02 2.69 -12.80
C ASP A 153 10.86 1.69 -12.60
N THR A 154 10.33 1.59 -11.38
CA THR A 154 9.16 0.72 -11.09
C THR A 154 7.94 1.12 -11.93
N ILE A 155 7.66 2.42 -12.06
CA ILE A 155 6.57 2.92 -12.90
C ILE A 155 6.83 2.57 -14.37
N VAL A 156 8.05 2.80 -14.86
CA VAL A 156 8.46 2.51 -16.25
C VAL A 156 8.35 1.02 -16.56
N ASP A 157 8.60 0.14 -15.60
CA ASP A 157 8.47 -1.31 -15.78
C ASP A 157 6.99 -1.75 -15.84
N VAL A 158 6.11 -1.10 -15.07
CA VAL A 158 4.66 -1.41 -15.04
C VAL A 158 3.90 -0.76 -16.21
N LEU A 159 4.35 0.42 -16.65
CA LEU A 159 3.65 1.26 -17.63
C LEU A 159 3.37 0.55 -18.97
N PRO A 160 4.27 -0.28 -19.53
CA PRO A 160 3.99 -1.06 -20.73
C PRO A 160 2.78 -2.00 -20.58
N TYR A 161 2.62 -2.62 -19.42
CA TYR A 161 1.48 -3.50 -19.14
C TYR A 161 0.18 -2.70 -19.07
N LEU A 162 0.22 -1.52 -18.44
CA LEU A 162 -0.93 -0.61 -18.38
C LEU A 162 -1.33 -0.10 -19.76
N ILE A 163 -0.38 0.38 -20.57
CA ILE A 163 -0.62 0.86 -21.94
C ILE A 163 -1.23 -0.26 -22.80
N ARG A 164 -0.65 -1.48 -22.74
CA ARG A 164 -1.18 -2.64 -23.48
C ARG A 164 -2.56 -3.05 -23.01
N SER A 165 -2.82 -3.00 -21.69
CA SER A 165 -4.13 -3.31 -21.13
C SER A 165 -5.20 -2.29 -21.54
N ALA A 166 -4.85 -1.00 -21.56
CA ALA A 166 -5.75 0.09 -21.95
C ALA A 166 -6.10 0.08 -23.45
N GLY A 167 -5.26 -0.52 -24.29
CA GLY A 167 -5.55 -0.79 -25.70
C GLY A 167 -6.45 -2.02 -25.94
N SER A 168 -6.91 -2.72 -24.90
CA SER A 168 -7.80 -3.87 -25.11
C SER A 168 -9.16 -3.40 -25.64
N PRO A 169 -9.76 -4.11 -26.63
CA PRO A 169 -11.10 -3.78 -27.13
C PRO A 169 -12.14 -3.67 -26.02
N ASP A 170 -12.00 -4.48 -24.97
CA ASP A 170 -12.92 -4.52 -23.84
C ASP A 170 -12.82 -3.28 -22.95
N LEU A 171 -11.60 -2.81 -22.66
CA LEU A 171 -11.38 -1.58 -21.89
C LEU A 171 -11.74 -0.33 -22.68
N LEU A 172 -11.47 -0.31 -23.99
CA LEU A 172 -11.94 0.76 -24.88
C LEU A 172 -13.47 0.81 -24.89
N ASN A 173 -14.15 -0.32 -25.01
CA ASN A 173 -15.61 -0.38 -24.94
C ASN A 173 -16.16 0.03 -23.56
N PHE A 174 -15.50 -0.37 -22.47
CA PHE A 174 -15.84 0.05 -21.11
C PHE A 174 -15.64 1.56 -20.89
N ALA A 175 -14.53 2.10 -21.37
CA ALA A 175 -14.22 3.53 -21.36
C ALA A 175 -15.23 4.30 -22.21
N HIS A 176 -15.58 3.81 -23.41
CA HIS A 176 -16.62 4.41 -24.25
C HIS A 176 -17.98 4.47 -23.54
N ARG A 177 -18.35 3.43 -22.78
CA ARG A 177 -19.60 3.42 -22.02
C ARG A 177 -19.53 4.37 -20.81
N THR A 178 -18.49 4.26 -20.00
CA THR A 178 -18.36 4.97 -18.71
C THR A 178 -17.94 6.42 -18.89
N LEU A 179 -16.93 6.67 -19.71
CA LEU A 179 -16.47 8.03 -20.04
C LEU A 179 -17.43 8.69 -21.02
N GLY A 180 -18.05 7.95 -21.95
CA GLY A 180 -19.00 8.54 -22.90
C GLY A 180 -20.19 9.22 -22.21
N GLU A 181 -20.71 8.63 -21.13
CA GLU A 181 -21.78 9.25 -20.33
C GLU A 181 -21.29 10.50 -19.57
N GLN A 182 -20.10 10.46 -18.97
CA GLN A 182 -19.47 11.61 -18.33
C GLN A 182 -19.12 12.74 -19.33
N LEU A 183 -18.60 12.40 -20.52
CA LEU A 183 -18.28 13.32 -21.62
C LEU A 183 -19.54 13.96 -22.22
N ARG A 184 -20.66 13.23 -22.28
CA ARG A 184 -21.95 13.78 -22.70
C ARG A 184 -22.46 14.83 -21.71
N GLN A 185 -22.32 14.57 -20.41
CA GLN A 185 -22.79 15.46 -19.33
C GLN A 185 -21.84 16.64 -19.05
N ALA A 186 -20.55 16.52 -19.38
CA ALA A 186 -19.58 17.60 -19.20
C ALA A 186 -19.80 18.74 -20.21
N ASP A 187 -19.99 19.96 -19.68
CA ASP A 187 -19.99 21.18 -20.49
C ASP A 187 -18.55 21.58 -20.81
N PHE A 188 -18.10 21.29 -22.03
CA PHE A 188 -16.76 21.65 -22.49
C PHE A 188 -16.66 23.11 -22.93
N THR A 189 -17.77 23.85 -23.01
CA THR A 189 -17.80 25.25 -23.47
C THR A 189 -16.77 26.14 -22.76
N PRO A 190 -16.61 26.09 -21.42
CA PRO A 190 -15.63 26.94 -20.71
C PRO A 190 -14.17 26.55 -20.99
N VAL A 191 -13.91 25.28 -21.32
CA VAL A 191 -12.56 24.80 -21.66
C VAL A 191 -12.25 25.12 -23.12
N LEU A 192 -13.18 24.82 -24.04
CA LEU A 192 -13.08 25.21 -25.45
C LEU A 192 -12.90 26.72 -25.60
N GLY A 193 -13.67 27.52 -24.85
CA GLY A 193 -13.54 28.97 -24.86
C GLY A 193 -12.16 29.45 -24.43
N ARG A 194 -11.57 28.83 -23.39
CA ARG A 194 -10.21 29.14 -22.93
C ARG A 194 -9.15 28.74 -23.96
N VAL A 195 -9.27 27.56 -24.56
CA VAL A 195 -8.35 27.06 -25.59
C VAL A 195 -8.41 27.93 -26.85
N LEU A 196 -9.61 28.21 -27.36
CA LEU A 196 -9.82 29.04 -28.55
C LEU A 196 -9.38 30.49 -28.32
N HIS A 197 -9.62 31.05 -27.13
CA HIS A 197 -9.12 32.37 -26.75
C HIS A 197 -7.59 32.38 -26.67
N ALA A 198 -6.97 31.35 -26.09
CA ALA A 198 -5.51 31.22 -26.05
C ALA A 198 -4.92 31.10 -27.47
N LEU A 199 -5.54 30.31 -28.35
CA LEU A 199 -5.14 30.17 -29.76
C LEU A 199 -5.27 31.48 -30.54
N ALA A 200 -6.25 32.33 -30.21
CA ALA A 200 -6.46 33.59 -30.90
C ALA A 200 -5.57 34.74 -30.41
N VAL A 201 -5.16 34.71 -29.12
CA VAL A 201 -4.46 35.82 -28.46
C VAL A 201 -2.96 35.54 -28.24
N SER A 202 -2.55 34.29 -27.99
CA SER A 202 -1.15 33.97 -27.71
C SER A 202 -0.35 33.70 -28.99
N GLY A 203 0.85 34.29 -29.09
CA GLY A 203 1.79 33.99 -30.18
C GLY A 203 2.43 32.60 -30.08
N GLU A 204 2.47 32.01 -28.87
CA GLU A 204 3.00 30.66 -28.64
C GLU A 204 2.13 29.57 -29.29
N ALA A 205 0.83 29.83 -29.44
CA ALA A 205 -0.10 28.96 -30.12
C ALA A 205 0.10 28.92 -31.65
N ASP A 206 0.81 29.88 -32.24
CA ASP A 206 0.99 29.94 -33.69
C ASP A 206 1.74 28.72 -34.23
N VAL A 207 2.70 28.17 -33.46
CA VAL A 207 3.44 26.95 -33.84
C VAL A 207 2.51 25.74 -33.96
N VAL A 208 1.59 25.59 -33.00
CA VAL A 208 0.62 24.48 -33.00
C VAL A 208 -0.41 24.67 -34.10
N PHE A 209 -0.85 25.91 -34.31
CA PHE A 209 -1.80 26.29 -35.35
C PHE A 209 -1.23 26.03 -36.76
N ASP A 210 0.00 26.46 -37.02
CA ASP A 210 0.68 26.23 -38.29
C ASP A 210 0.85 24.73 -38.56
N ARG A 211 1.17 23.95 -37.51
CA ARG A 211 1.26 22.50 -37.62
C ARG A 211 -0.10 21.86 -37.91
N ALA A 212 -1.18 22.36 -37.32
CA ALA A 212 -2.53 21.87 -37.59
C ALA A 212 -2.95 22.16 -39.04
N ILE A 213 -2.61 23.33 -39.60
CA ILE A 213 -2.87 23.64 -41.01
C ILE A 213 -2.11 22.68 -41.93
N GLN A 214 -0.83 22.41 -41.67
CA GLN A 214 -0.05 21.45 -42.47
C GLN A 214 -0.65 20.05 -42.45
N VAL A 215 -1.13 19.60 -41.30
CA VAL A 215 -1.82 18.29 -41.18
C VAL A 215 -3.13 18.30 -41.95
N ALA A 216 -3.93 19.37 -41.84
CA ALA A 216 -5.18 19.50 -42.57
C ALA A 216 -4.97 19.50 -44.09
N GLU A 217 -3.95 20.21 -44.57
CA GLU A 217 -3.58 20.23 -45.98
C GLU A 217 -3.17 18.83 -46.47
N LYS A 218 -2.29 18.15 -45.73
CA LYS A 218 -1.86 16.78 -46.04
C LYS A 218 -3.04 15.81 -46.10
N LEU A 219 -3.93 15.87 -45.10
CA LEU A 219 -5.14 15.03 -45.06
C LEU A 219 -6.07 15.31 -46.25
N LEU A 220 -6.21 16.56 -46.66
CA LEU A 220 -7.05 16.94 -47.80
C LEU A 220 -6.45 16.42 -49.12
N GLN A 221 -5.12 16.47 -49.26
CA GLN A 221 -4.41 15.94 -50.43
C GLN A 221 -4.52 14.41 -50.52
N GLU A 222 -4.27 13.71 -49.40
CA GLU A 222 -4.33 12.24 -49.33
C GLU A 222 -5.76 11.71 -49.58
N ASN A 223 -6.79 12.45 -49.15
CA ASN A 223 -8.19 12.06 -49.31
C ASN A 223 -8.90 12.68 -50.52
N SER A 224 -8.17 13.36 -51.42
CA SER A 224 -8.70 14.02 -52.62
C SER A 224 -9.61 13.11 -53.46
N SER A 225 -9.20 11.85 -53.64
CA SER A 225 -9.98 10.84 -54.39
C SER A 225 -11.32 10.45 -53.73
N GLN A 226 -11.40 10.47 -52.40
CA GLN A 226 -12.67 10.24 -51.68
C GLN A 226 -13.59 11.45 -51.79
N ILE A 227 -13.03 12.66 -51.74
CA ILE A 227 -13.79 13.91 -51.90
C ILE A 227 -14.40 13.97 -53.32
N GLU A 228 -13.64 13.59 -54.35
CA GLU A 228 -14.17 13.49 -55.72
C GLU A 228 -15.36 12.51 -55.81
N LYS A 229 -15.29 11.37 -55.13
CA LYS A 229 -16.40 10.40 -55.08
C LYS A 229 -17.62 10.97 -54.36
N LEU A 230 -17.42 11.64 -53.22
CA LEU A 230 -18.50 12.26 -52.46
C LEU A 230 -19.22 13.37 -53.26
N VAL A 231 -18.47 14.18 -54.01
CA VAL A 231 -19.06 15.21 -54.89
C VAL A 231 -19.87 14.54 -56.01
N GLN A 232 -19.36 13.45 -56.60
CA GLN A 232 -20.09 12.70 -57.63
C GLN A 232 -21.36 12.02 -57.09
N GLU A 233 -21.35 11.52 -55.86
CA GLU A 233 -22.52 10.90 -55.23
C GLU A 233 -23.61 11.91 -54.84
N ARG A 234 -23.20 13.14 -54.52
CA ARG A 234 -24.12 14.25 -54.17
C ARG A 234 -24.52 15.10 -55.38
N SER A 235 -23.84 14.90 -56.51
CA SER A 235 -24.10 15.58 -57.78
C SER A 235 -25.45 15.17 -58.36
N ARG A 236 -26.13 16.12 -58.99
CA ARG A 236 -27.42 15.84 -59.63
C ARG A 236 -27.18 15.06 -60.91
N TRP A 237 -28.09 14.15 -61.25
CA TRP A 237 -27.97 13.24 -62.41
C TRP A 237 -27.73 13.92 -63.77
N TRP A 238 -28.03 15.21 -63.90
CA TRP A 238 -27.83 16.01 -65.11
C TRP A 238 -26.45 16.70 -65.21
N ILE A 239 -25.60 16.61 -64.18
CA ILE A 239 -24.26 17.19 -64.20
C ILE A 239 -23.27 16.17 -64.79
N PRO A 240 -22.53 16.51 -65.86
CA PRO A 240 -21.52 15.63 -66.44
C PRO A 240 -20.37 15.35 -65.46
N LYS A 241 -19.89 14.09 -65.40
CA LYS A 241 -18.78 13.66 -64.53
C LYS A 241 -17.49 14.48 -64.67
N ALA A 242 -17.24 15.03 -65.87
CA ALA A 242 -16.10 15.91 -66.12
C ALA A 242 -16.23 17.25 -65.38
N ILE A 243 -17.47 17.75 -65.22
CA ILE A 243 -17.77 18.96 -64.46
C ILE A 243 -17.66 18.66 -62.97
N ASP A 244 -18.14 17.52 -62.49
CA ASP A 244 -18.00 17.12 -61.07
C ASP A 244 -16.54 17.00 -60.64
N ARG A 245 -15.69 16.38 -61.45
CA ARG A 245 -14.24 16.34 -61.18
C ARG A 245 -13.63 17.74 -61.16
N ARG A 246 -14.04 18.62 -62.07
CA ARG A 246 -13.57 20.01 -62.08
C ARG A 246 -14.03 20.77 -60.83
N ILE A 247 -15.27 20.57 -60.39
CA ILE A 247 -15.81 21.17 -59.17
C ILE A 247 -15.06 20.65 -57.95
N ALA A 248 -14.86 19.34 -57.84
CA ALA A 248 -14.11 18.73 -56.74
C ALA A 248 -12.66 19.23 -56.71
N ALA A 249 -11.97 19.24 -57.85
CA ALA A 249 -10.62 19.76 -57.96
C ALA A 249 -10.54 21.27 -57.63
N ALA A 250 -11.52 22.07 -58.07
CA ALA A 250 -11.60 23.50 -57.76
C ALA A 250 -11.89 23.75 -56.27
N LEU A 251 -12.73 22.93 -55.65
CA LEU A 251 -13.01 22.99 -54.20
C LEU A 251 -11.77 22.64 -53.39
N ILE A 252 -11.10 21.53 -53.71
CA ILE A 252 -9.86 21.11 -53.04
C ILE A 252 -8.79 22.20 -53.19
N SER A 253 -8.59 22.69 -54.41
CA SER A 253 -7.60 23.75 -54.68
C SER A 253 -7.93 25.04 -53.94
N GLY A 254 -9.21 25.45 -53.92
CA GLY A 254 -9.65 26.64 -53.20
C GLY A 254 -9.49 26.51 -51.68
N VAL A 255 -9.74 25.32 -51.12
CA VAL A 255 -9.52 25.07 -49.68
C VAL A 255 -8.02 25.10 -49.36
N ILE A 256 -7.16 24.48 -50.17
CA ILE A 256 -5.70 24.54 -50.00
C ILE A 256 -5.21 25.99 -50.10
N GLU A 257 -5.74 26.77 -51.04
CA GLU A 257 -5.39 28.19 -51.18
C GLU A 257 -5.76 29.01 -49.93
N VAL A 258 -6.93 28.74 -49.33
CA VAL A 258 -7.33 29.36 -48.06
C VAL A 258 -6.41 28.91 -46.91
N LEU A 259 -6.07 27.61 -46.83
CA LEU A 259 -5.15 27.08 -45.82
C LEU A 259 -3.76 27.74 -45.92
N HIS A 260 -3.23 27.95 -47.13
CA HIS A 260 -1.98 28.69 -47.33
C HIS A 260 -2.08 30.14 -46.87
N LYS A 261 -3.16 30.85 -47.21
CA LYS A 261 -3.39 32.23 -46.74
C LYS A 261 -3.49 32.33 -45.21
N LEU A 262 -3.89 31.25 -44.52
CA LEU A 262 -3.92 31.18 -43.06
C LEU A 262 -2.55 30.92 -42.43
N GLN A 263 -1.58 30.38 -43.19
CA GLN A 263 -0.20 30.20 -42.71
C GLN A 263 0.56 31.53 -42.62
N GLU A 264 0.14 32.57 -43.36
CA GLU A 264 0.74 33.90 -43.28
C GLU A 264 0.43 34.55 -41.91
N PRO A 265 1.42 34.78 -41.03
CA PRO A 265 1.20 35.20 -39.64
C PRO A 265 0.45 36.54 -39.51
N GLU A 266 0.71 37.46 -40.43
CA GLU A 266 0.05 38.78 -40.50
C GLU A 266 -0.92 38.91 -41.68
N GLY A 267 -1.27 37.80 -42.32
CA GLY A 267 -2.20 37.80 -43.45
C GLY A 267 -3.62 38.20 -43.03
N ASP A 268 -4.32 38.93 -43.90
CA ASP A 268 -5.72 39.35 -43.67
C ASP A 268 -6.64 38.15 -43.41
N ALA A 269 -6.37 36.99 -44.04
CA ALA A 269 -7.10 35.75 -43.79
C ALA A 269 -6.92 35.24 -42.35
N ARG A 270 -5.70 35.27 -41.80
CA ARG A 270 -5.40 34.79 -40.44
C ARG A 270 -6.01 35.71 -39.38
N LEU A 271 -5.99 37.03 -39.61
CA LEU A 271 -6.64 38.00 -38.75
C LEU A 271 -8.17 37.84 -38.75
N LYS A 272 -8.78 37.67 -39.93
CA LYS A 272 -10.22 37.39 -40.05
C LYS A 272 -10.61 36.08 -39.37
N PHE A 273 -9.78 35.04 -39.50
CA PHE A 273 -10.00 33.77 -38.82
C PHE A 273 -9.91 33.90 -37.29
N ARG A 274 -8.88 34.56 -36.76
CA ARG A 274 -8.75 34.83 -35.32
C ARG A 274 -9.94 35.61 -34.78
N LYS A 275 -10.38 36.64 -35.51
CA LYS A 275 -11.57 37.42 -35.14
C LYS A 275 -12.83 36.55 -35.14
N ALA A 276 -13.04 35.73 -36.17
CA ALA A 276 -14.17 34.81 -36.23
C ALA A 276 -14.17 33.79 -35.08
N ILE A 277 -12.99 33.29 -34.67
CA ILE A 277 -12.84 32.41 -33.51
C ILE A 277 -13.20 33.15 -32.21
N LEU A 278 -12.73 34.39 -32.03
CA LEU A 278 -13.05 35.19 -30.85
C LEU A 278 -14.54 35.54 -30.76
N ASP A 279 -15.14 35.93 -31.89
CA ASP A 279 -16.56 36.22 -31.98
C ASP A 279 -17.38 34.94 -31.69
N LEU A 280 -16.94 33.79 -32.19
CA LEU A 280 -17.54 32.49 -31.87
C LEU A 280 -17.44 32.18 -30.37
N VAL A 281 -16.26 32.36 -29.76
CA VAL A 281 -16.07 32.15 -28.31
C VAL A 281 -16.97 33.06 -27.48
N HIS A 282 -17.06 34.34 -27.84
CA HIS A 282 -17.92 35.30 -27.16
C HIS A 282 -19.40 34.89 -27.27
N THR A 283 -19.84 34.45 -28.46
CA THR A 283 -21.22 34.05 -28.69
C THR A 283 -21.56 32.75 -27.95
N LEU A 284 -20.62 31.81 -27.87
CA LEU A 284 -20.75 30.57 -27.09
C LEU A 284 -20.80 30.81 -25.58
N GLN A 285 -20.11 31.84 -25.09
CA GLN A 285 -20.15 32.20 -23.69
C GLN A 285 -21.42 32.95 -23.30
N THR A 286 -22.12 33.59 -24.24
CA THR A 286 -23.26 34.47 -23.94
C THR A 286 -24.63 33.87 -24.29
N SER A 287 -24.71 32.94 -25.24
CA SER A 287 -25.98 32.33 -25.67
C SER A 287 -26.15 30.89 -25.16
N PRO A 288 -27.19 30.60 -24.33
CA PRO A 288 -27.53 29.24 -23.88
C PRO A 288 -27.89 28.30 -25.05
N GLU A 289 -28.61 28.80 -26.05
CA GLU A 289 -29.06 28.03 -27.22
C GLU A 289 -27.88 27.53 -28.08
N GLN A 290 -26.83 28.35 -28.22
CA GLN A 290 -25.63 27.93 -28.98
C GLN A 290 -24.79 26.90 -28.23
N ARG A 291 -24.74 26.99 -26.89
CA ARG A 291 -24.10 25.94 -26.08
C ARG A 291 -24.78 24.59 -26.26
N GLU A 292 -26.12 24.60 -26.34
CA GLU A 292 -26.89 23.39 -26.59
C GLU A 292 -26.62 22.83 -28.00
N GLN A 293 -26.57 23.69 -29.03
CA GLN A 293 -26.21 23.27 -30.39
C GLN A 293 -24.79 22.70 -30.48
N ILE A 294 -23.81 23.28 -29.80
CA ILE A 294 -22.44 22.75 -29.77
C ILE A 294 -22.38 21.44 -28.99
N ASN A 295 -23.06 21.32 -27.86
CA ASN A 295 -23.11 20.06 -27.12
C ASN A 295 -23.81 18.95 -27.94
N ALA A 296 -24.84 19.29 -28.70
CA ALA A 296 -25.46 18.37 -29.65
C ALA A 296 -24.52 17.99 -30.80
N ALA A 297 -23.78 18.95 -31.37
CA ALA A 297 -22.79 18.70 -32.42
C ALA A 297 -21.61 17.85 -31.91
N LYS A 298 -21.12 18.13 -30.69
CA LYS A 298 -20.11 17.33 -29.96
C LYS A 298 -20.57 15.88 -29.86
N ASN A 299 -21.78 15.66 -29.37
CA ASN A 299 -22.30 14.29 -29.17
C ASN A 299 -22.40 13.55 -30.51
N ARG A 300 -22.92 14.20 -31.57
CA ARG A 300 -22.97 13.61 -32.92
C ARG A 300 -21.59 13.28 -33.48
N LEU A 301 -20.60 14.15 -33.24
CA LEU A 301 -19.23 13.95 -33.72
C LEU A 301 -18.54 12.81 -32.97
N LEU A 302 -18.71 12.73 -31.64
CA LEU A 302 -18.16 11.65 -30.81
C LEU A 302 -18.80 10.28 -31.12
N GLU A 303 -20.05 10.27 -31.61
CA GLU A 303 -20.77 9.07 -32.02
C GLU A 303 -20.45 8.65 -33.47
N HIS A 304 -19.77 9.50 -34.24
CA HIS A 304 -19.46 9.18 -35.63
C HIS A 304 -18.40 8.07 -35.72
N PRO A 305 -18.67 6.96 -36.44
CA PRO A 305 -17.76 5.81 -36.51
C PRO A 305 -16.35 6.17 -36.99
N GLY A 306 -16.24 7.12 -37.93
CA GLY A 306 -14.95 7.60 -38.44
C GLY A 306 -14.13 8.36 -37.39
N ILE A 307 -14.76 9.10 -36.48
CA ILE A 307 -14.05 9.82 -35.41
C ILE A 307 -13.58 8.83 -34.34
N GLN A 308 -14.39 7.82 -34.02
CA GLN A 308 -13.99 6.75 -33.10
C GLN A 308 -12.83 5.93 -33.65
N ALA A 309 -12.86 5.58 -34.94
CA ALA A 309 -11.76 4.90 -35.61
C ALA A 309 -10.48 5.75 -35.62
N TRP A 310 -10.61 7.06 -35.88
CA TRP A 310 -9.48 7.99 -35.83
C TRP A 310 -8.89 8.14 -34.42
N LEU A 311 -9.73 8.31 -33.39
CA LEU A 311 -9.29 8.36 -31.99
C LEU A 311 -8.59 7.07 -31.56
N GLY A 312 -9.12 5.92 -32.01
CA GLY A 312 -8.47 4.62 -31.82
C GLY A 312 -7.10 4.56 -32.49
N SER A 313 -6.97 5.03 -33.73
CA SER A 313 -5.68 5.05 -34.45
C SER A 313 -4.65 5.95 -33.76
N ILE A 314 -5.05 7.13 -33.28
CA ILE A 314 -4.18 8.02 -32.50
C ILE A 314 -3.73 7.34 -31.21
N TRP A 315 -4.67 6.69 -30.51
CA TRP A 315 -4.33 5.98 -29.28
C TRP A 315 -3.31 4.87 -29.54
N THR A 316 -3.49 4.08 -30.61
CA THR A 316 -2.55 3.03 -31.00
C THR A 316 -1.17 3.61 -31.34
N GLU A 317 -1.12 4.66 -32.16
CA GLU A 317 0.14 5.28 -32.57
C GLU A 317 0.89 5.91 -31.38
N LEU A 318 0.18 6.64 -30.50
CA LEU A 318 0.76 7.19 -29.28
C LEU A 318 1.21 6.09 -28.31
N SER A 319 0.44 5.02 -28.17
CA SER A 319 0.79 3.88 -27.32
C SER A 319 2.05 3.19 -27.83
N GLU A 320 2.17 3.00 -29.15
CA GLU A 320 3.34 2.39 -29.77
C GLU A 320 4.58 3.26 -29.61
N LEU A 321 4.48 4.57 -29.85
CA LEU A 321 5.56 5.53 -29.61
C LEU A 321 6.00 5.54 -28.14
N ALA A 322 5.05 5.52 -27.20
CA ALA A 322 5.35 5.46 -25.77
C ALA A 322 6.05 4.14 -25.39
N LEU A 323 5.57 3.00 -25.91
CA LEU A 323 6.18 1.69 -25.68
C LEU A 323 7.60 1.58 -26.26
N GLN A 324 7.85 2.21 -27.42
CA GLN A 324 9.18 2.27 -28.01
C GLN A 324 10.13 3.13 -27.18
N ASP A 325 9.70 4.30 -26.70
CA ASP A 325 10.53 5.13 -25.83
C ASP A 325 10.86 4.44 -24.50
N LEU A 326 9.90 3.74 -23.88
CA LEU A 326 10.11 3.03 -22.62
C LEU A 326 11.11 1.87 -22.72
N GLN A 327 11.28 1.27 -23.91
CA GLN A 327 12.25 0.19 -24.16
C GLN A 327 13.68 0.70 -24.39
N MET A 328 13.87 1.99 -24.67
CA MET A 328 15.20 2.54 -24.91
C MET A 328 15.96 2.73 -23.58
N PRO A 329 17.27 2.37 -23.53
CA PRO A 329 18.11 2.60 -22.34
C PRO A 329 18.18 4.09 -21.93
N SER A 330 18.04 5.00 -22.91
CA SER A 330 17.97 6.45 -22.72
C SER A 330 16.56 7.00 -22.94
N SER A 331 15.55 6.34 -22.36
CA SER A 331 14.14 6.77 -22.46
C SER A 331 13.97 8.21 -21.97
N LYS A 332 13.40 9.08 -22.82
CA LYS A 332 13.07 10.45 -22.44
C LYS A 332 11.93 10.47 -21.42
N THR A 333 11.01 9.51 -21.50
CA THR A 333 9.92 9.33 -20.54
C THR A 333 10.48 9.00 -19.16
N ARG A 334 11.43 8.05 -19.06
CA ARG A 334 12.12 7.73 -17.80
C ARG A 334 12.79 8.97 -17.20
N ALA A 335 13.63 9.67 -17.99
CA ALA A 335 14.34 10.85 -17.51
C ALA A 335 13.40 12.02 -17.13
N SER A 336 12.25 12.14 -17.78
CA SER A 336 11.24 13.15 -17.45
C SER A 336 10.44 12.77 -16.21
N LEU A 337 10.16 11.48 -16.03
CA LEU A 337 9.48 10.94 -14.86
C LEU A 337 10.37 11.05 -13.61
N GLN A 338 11.65 10.70 -13.70
CA GLN A 338 12.64 10.87 -12.63
C GLN A 338 12.72 12.34 -12.17
N ARG A 339 12.90 13.26 -13.12
CA ARG A 339 12.92 14.70 -12.82
C ARG A 339 11.60 15.19 -12.25
N GLY A 340 10.48 14.76 -12.82
CA GLY A 340 9.14 15.10 -12.35
C GLY A 340 8.89 14.63 -10.91
N LEU A 341 9.25 13.38 -10.58
CA LEU A 341 9.13 12.83 -9.23
C LEU A 341 10.05 13.54 -8.25
N SER A 342 11.28 13.86 -8.64
CA SER A 342 12.20 14.60 -7.78
C SER A 342 11.67 16.00 -7.46
N LEU A 343 11.22 16.74 -8.48
CA LEU A 343 10.61 18.07 -8.30
C LEU A 343 9.32 18.00 -7.47
N PHE A 344 8.49 16.99 -7.71
CA PHE A 344 7.28 16.75 -6.93
C PHE A 344 7.61 16.44 -5.47
N GLY A 345 8.58 15.56 -5.21
CA GLY A 345 9.05 15.24 -3.86
C GLY A 345 9.60 16.45 -3.12
N GLN A 346 10.38 17.29 -3.78
CA GLN A 346 10.90 18.54 -3.21
C GLN A 346 9.78 19.53 -2.88
N ALA A 347 8.81 19.71 -3.79
CA ALA A 347 7.64 20.56 -3.55
C ALA A 347 6.82 20.02 -2.36
N LEU A 348 6.60 18.70 -2.31
CA LEU A 348 5.87 18.02 -1.24
C LEU A 348 6.57 18.12 0.12
N ALA A 349 7.91 18.13 0.13
CA ALA A 349 8.70 18.25 1.35
C ALA A 349 8.80 19.70 1.86
N THR A 350 8.69 20.69 0.98
CA THR A 350 8.92 22.10 1.34
C THR A 350 7.60 22.87 1.59
N ASP A 351 6.52 22.50 0.90
CA ASP A 351 5.23 23.18 1.00
C ASP A 351 4.36 22.59 2.13
N GLU A 352 4.06 23.40 3.15
CA GLU A 352 3.25 23.00 4.31
C GLU A 352 1.80 22.65 3.94
N ALA A 353 1.21 23.33 2.95
CA ALA A 353 -0.14 23.01 2.48
C ALA A 353 -0.18 21.65 1.80
N MET A 354 0.83 21.34 0.97
CA MET A 354 0.92 20.04 0.32
C MET A 354 1.17 18.90 1.33
N GLN A 355 1.98 19.15 2.37
CA GLN A 355 2.15 18.20 3.47
C GLN A 355 0.82 17.88 4.18
N LYS A 356 0.01 18.90 4.48
CA LYS A 356 -1.33 18.69 5.09
C LYS A 356 -2.25 17.87 4.19
N HIS A 357 -2.20 18.09 2.88
CA HIS A 357 -2.97 17.28 1.93
C HIS A 357 -2.50 15.83 1.89
N LEU A 358 -1.18 15.61 1.91
CA LEU A 358 -0.59 14.28 1.98
C LEU A 358 -0.96 13.55 3.27
N ASP A 359 -0.80 14.21 4.43
CA ASP A 359 -1.17 13.64 5.73
C ASP A 359 -2.65 13.26 5.74
N SER A 360 -3.52 14.14 5.26
CA SER A 360 -4.95 13.86 5.15
C SER A 360 -5.25 12.70 4.19
N ALA A 361 -4.49 12.55 3.11
CA ALA A 361 -4.64 11.43 2.19
C ALA A 361 -4.18 10.11 2.81
N LEU A 362 -3.05 10.11 3.52
CA LEU A 362 -2.54 8.96 4.26
C LEU A 362 -3.48 8.56 5.40
N GLU A 363 -4.08 9.52 6.11
CA GLU A 363 -5.10 9.26 7.12
C GLU A 363 -6.33 8.57 6.53
N ARG A 364 -6.83 9.06 5.37
CA ARG A 364 -7.96 8.42 4.66
C ARG A 364 -7.61 7.00 4.19
N LEU A 365 -6.41 6.81 3.65
CA LEU A 365 -5.93 5.48 3.24
C LEU A 365 -5.81 4.54 4.45
N ALA A 366 -5.27 5.02 5.57
CA ALA A 366 -5.17 4.24 6.79
C ALA A 366 -6.55 3.84 7.34
N LEU A 367 -7.52 4.75 7.32
CA LEU A 367 -8.91 4.45 7.69
C LEU A 367 -9.56 3.43 6.75
N TYR A 368 -9.25 3.51 5.45
CA TYR A 368 -9.70 2.49 4.49
C TYR A 368 -9.07 1.13 4.81
N ILE A 369 -7.77 1.05 5.09
CA ILE A 369 -7.12 -0.22 5.47
C ILE A 369 -7.69 -0.78 6.78
N VAL A 370 -8.06 0.08 7.74
CA VAL A 370 -8.70 -0.32 9.00
C VAL A 370 -10.04 -1.03 8.77
N THR A 371 -10.75 -0.80 7.65
CA THR A 371 -11.96 -1.58 7.35
C THR A 371 -11.66 -3.05 7.06
N TRP A 372 -10.42 -3.37 6.69
CA TRP A 372 -9.90 -4.73 6.43
C TRP A 372 -9.20 -5.34 7.67
N ARG A 373 -9.47 -4.80 8.87
CA ARG A 373 -8.85 -5.29 10.11
C ARG A 373 -9.15 -6.76 10.43
N GLY A 374 -10.26 -7.29 9.93
CA GLY A 374 -10.63 -8.70 10.09
C GLY A 374 -9.68 -9.63 9.32
N GLU A 375 -9.32 -9.24 8.10
CA GLU A 375 -8.37 -9.94 7.24
C GLU A 375 -6.94 -9.84 7.78
N ILE A 376 -6.58 -8.70 8.37
CA ILE A 376 -5.28 -8.55 9.05
C ILE A 376 -5.24 -9.46 10.30
N SER A 377 -6.34 -9.50 11.07
CA SER A 377 -6.51 -10.36 12.25
C SER A 377 -6.43 -11.85 11.91
N SER A 378 -7.04 -12.27 10.79
CA SER A 378 -6.94 -13.66 10.31
C SER A 378 -5.53 -14.00 9.88
N PHE A 379 -4.84 -13.10 9.16
CA PHE A 379 -3.43 -13.27 8.80
C PHE A 379 -2.55 -13.54 10.02
N PHE A 380 -2.65 -12.72 11.09
CA PHE A 380 -1.89 -12.96 12.32
C PHE A 380 -2.25 -14.29 12.99
N SER A 381 -3.54 -14.64 13.00
CA SER A 381 -3.99 -15.92 13.53
C SER A 381 -3.38 -17.10 12.77
N ASP A 382 -3.34 -17.02 11.45
CA ASP A 382 -2.80 -18.09 10.59
C ASP A 382 -1.28 -18.21 10.70
N VAL A 383 -0.57 -17.08 10.84
CA VAL A 383 0.88 -17.10 11.12
C VAL A 383 1.18 -17.86 12.41
N VAL A 384 0.46 -17.59 13.50
CA VAL A 384 0.68 -18.28 14.79
C VAL A 384 0.23 -19.75 14.73
N ARG A 385 -0.84 -20.08 14.01
CA ARG A 385 -1.25 -21.48 13.78
C ARG A 385 -0.21 -22.28 13.00
N ASN A 386 0.52 -21.63 12.10
CA ASN A 386 1.57 -22.28 11.31
C ASN A 386 2.88 -22.46 12.06
N TRP A 387 3.04 -21.88 13.26
CA TRP A 387 4.23 -22.13 14.07
C TRP A 387 4.22 -23.55 14.64
N ASP A 388 5.41 -24.16 14.65
CA ASP A 388 5.60 -25.43 15.35
C ASP A 388 5.25 -25.26 16.83
N THR A 389 4.40 -26.14 17.33
CA THR A 389 3.88 -26.11 18.68
C THR A 389 5.00 -26.15 19.73
N LYS A 390 6.06 -26.90 19.44
CA LYS A 390 7.23 -26.99 20.31
C LYS A 390 8.02 -25.69 20.33
N ALA A 391 8.26 -25.09 19.15
CA ALA A 391 8.93 -23.78 19.05
C ALA A 391 8.19 -22.67 19.82
N LEU A 392 6.86 -22.60 19.70
CA LEU A 392 6.04 -21.64 20.46
C LEU A 392 6.17 -21.87 21.98
N SER A 393 6.09 -23.12 22.42
CA SER A 393 6.20 -23.48 23.83
C SER A 393 7.58 -23.14 24.40
N ASP A 394 8.66 -23.48 23.67
CA ASP A 394 10.03 -23.18 24.09
C ASP A 394 10.29 -21.67 24.18
N ARG A 395 9.74 -20.87 23.24
CA ARG A 395 9.86 -19.40 23.30
C ARG A 395 9.12 -18.80 24.48
N LEU A 396 7.90 -19.26 24.75
CA LEU A 396 7.11 -18.81 25.90
C LEU A 396 7.77 -19.24 27.23
N GLU A 397 8.31 -20.46 27.29
CA GLU A 397 9.05 -20.95 28.45
C GLU A 397 10.32 -20.12 28.70
N LEU A 398 11.00 -19.65 27.65
CA LEU A 398 12.18 -18.80 27.80
C LEU A 398 11.82 -17.42 28.39
N VAL A 399 10.73 -16.82 27.93
CA VAL A 399 10.28 -15.49 28.37
C VAL A 399 9.75 -15.52 29.81
N VAL A 400 8.94 -16.53 30.18
CA VAL A 400 8.24 -16.57 31.48
C VAL A 400 8.90 -17.53 32.48
N GLY A 401 9.83 -18.38 32.01
CA GLY A 401 10.38 -19.49 32.79
C GLY A 401 11.11 -19.10 34.06
N SER A 402 11.83 -17.96 34.05
CA SER A 402 12.48 -17.43 35.26
C SER A 402 11.46 -17.18 36.37
N ASP A 403 10.33 -16.56 36.04
CA ASP A 403 9.30 -16.16 37.00
C ASP A 403 8.53 -17.37 37.52
N LEU A 404 8.32 -18.37 36.67
CA LEU A 404 7.73 -19.64 37.08
C LEU A 404 8.60 -20.42 38.07
N GLN A 405 9.94 -20.31 37.99
CA GLN A 405 10.81 -20.93 39.01
C GLN A 405 10.64 -20.27 40.39
N TYR A 406 10.28 -18.98 40.47
CA TYR A 406 9.97 -18.34 41.75
C TYR A 406 8.72 -18.90 42.40
N ILE A 407 7.68 -19.21 41.62
CA ILE A 407 6.48 -19.88 42.13
C ILE A 407 6.87 -21.19 42.80
N ARG A 408 7.70 -22.01 42.13
CA ARG A 408 8.17 -23.29 42.68
C ARG A 408 9.01 -23.15 43.95
N MET A 409 9.90 -22.15 44.02
CA MET A 409 10.66 -21.86 45.24
C MET A 409 9.71 -21.45 46.37
N ASN A 410 8.76 -20.57 46.08
CA ASN A 410 7.75 -20.12 47.04
C ASN A 410 6.89 -21.28 47.53
N GLY A 411 6.43 -22.19 46.66
CA GLY A 411 5.67 -23.38 47.06
C GLY A 411 6.44 -24.29 48.01
N THR A 412 7.77 -24.41 47.82
CA THR A 412 8.63 -25.18 48.73
C THR A 412 8.76 -24.50 50.10
N VAL A 413 8.98 -23.18 50.12
CA VAL A 413 9.14 -22.41 51.38
C VAL A 413 7.82 -22.32 52.14
N VAL A 414 6.73 -21.96 51.46
CA VAL A 414 5.40 -21.85 52.05
C VAL A 414 4.91 -23.22 52.52
N GLY A 415 5.11 -24.27 51.73
CA GLY A 415 4.82 -25.64 52.14
C GLY A 415 5.54 -26.01 53.44
N ALA A 416 6.83 -25.67 53.55
CA ALA A 416 7.60 -25.96 54.75
C ALA A 416 7.13 -25.19 55.99
N LEU A 417 6.78 -23.91 55.83
CA LEU A 417 6.21 -23.11 56.92
C LEU A 417 4.88 -23.67 57.39
N VAL A 418 3.99 -24.05 56.44
CA VAL A 418 2.69 -24.66 56.77
C VAL A 418 2.88 -25.99 57.48
N GLY A 419 3.81 -26.85 57.02
CA GLY A 419 4.13 -28.11 57.69
C GLY A 419 4.63 -27.93 59.12
N CYS A 420 5.45 -26.89 59.36
CA CYS A 420 5.88 -26.53 60.71
C CYS A 420 4.71 -26.07 61.57
N ILE A 421 3.86 -25.18 61.06
CA ILE A 421 2.69 -24.67 61.80
C ILE A 421 1.71 -25.80 62.15
N LEU A 422 1.44 -26.71 61.22
CA LEU A 422 0.56 -27.85 61.44
C LEU A 422 1.13 -28.80 62.50
N TYR A 423 2.44 -29.06 62.47
CA TYR A 423 3.10 -29.85 63.51
C TYR A 423 3.03 -29.17 64.89
N LEU A 424 3.31 -27.88 64.96
CA LEU A 424 3.21 -27.11 66.21
C LEU A 424 1.79 -27.15 66.78
N GLY A 425 0.77 -26.99 65.93
CA GLY A 425 -0.63 -27.09 66.34
C GLY A 425 -0.98 -28.50 66.84
N THR A 426 -0.53 -29.55 66.14
CA THR A 426 -0.79 -30.94 66.54
C THR A 426 -0.08 -31.28 67.85
N TRP A 427 1.15 -30.80 68.03
CA TRP A 427 1.93 -30.97 69.25
C TRP A 427 1.34 -30.22 70.43
N ALA A 428 0.77 -29.03 70.23
CA ALA A 428 0.12 -28.27 71.30
C ALA A 428 -1.18 -28.92 71.81
N ILE A 429 -1.79 -29.80 71.01
CA ILE A 429 -3.04 -30.52 71.34
C ILE A 429 -2.75 -31.91 71.97
N SER A 430 -1.54 -32.45 71.75
CA SER A 430 -1.09 -33.75 72.26
C SER A 430 -0.43 -33.62 73.62
#